data_AF-A0A0T6XJH1-F1
#
_entry.id   AF-A0A0T6XJH1-F1
#
_cell.length_a   1.000
_cell.length_b   1.000
_cell.length_c   1.000
_cell.angle_alpha   90.00
_cell.angle_beta   90.00
_cell.angle_gamma   90.00
#
_symmetry.space_group_name_H-M   'P 1'
#
loop_
_entity.id
_entity.type
_entity.pdbx_description
1 polymer ?
#
loop_
_entity_poly.entity_id
_entity_poly.type
_entity_poly.pdbx_seq_one_letter_code
_entity_poly.pdbx_strand_id
1 'polypeptide(L)'
;MAEIVGLIGHRMGGRPGEYLMHRLGMPVSDDTILRQLKRDNPASIQKDTIRVVGIDDWSWRHSSRYGTIMVDLERHSVVDV
;
A
#
# COMPACT_ATOMS: atom_id res chain seq x y z
N MET A 1 14.04 -5.53 13.39
CA MET A 1 13.67 -4.16 12.96
C MET A 1 12.68 -4.13 11.80
N ALA A 2 12.86 -4.89 10.72
CA ALA A 2 11.90 -4.88 9.60
C ALA A 2 10.47 -5.27 10.02
N GLU A 3 10.33 -6.29 10.88
CA GLU A 3 9.02 -6.77 11.36
C GLU A 3 8.25 -5.73 12.17
N ILE A 4 8.90 -5.06 13.14
CA ILE A 4 8.24 -4.03 13.96
C ILE A 4 7.85 -2.80 13.14
N VAL A 5 8.70 -2.43 12.17
CA VAL A 5 8.42 -1.37 11.19
C VAL A 5 7.23 -1.74 10.32
N GLY A 6 7.16 -2.98 9.84
CA GLY A 6 6.04 -3.49 9.04
C GLY A 6 4.72 -3.50 9.83
N LEU A 7 4.74 -4.00 11.08
CA LEU A 7 3.57 -4.02 11.96
C LEU A 7 3.03 -2.61 12.24
N ILE A 8 3.90 -1.69 12.65
CA ILE A 8 3.52 -0.29 12.92
C ILE A 8 3.06 0.39 11.64
N GLY A 9 3.81 0.22 10.56
CA GLY A 9 3.47 0.80 9.26
C GLY A 9 2.14 0.31 8.72
N HIS A 10 1.81 -0.97 8.88
CA HIS A 10 0.56 -1.54 8.38
C HIS A 10 -0.66 -1.05 9.16
N ARG A 11 -0.48 -0.69 10.44
CA ARG A 11 -1.56 -0.15 11.29
C ARG A 11 -1.69 1.37 11.21
N MET A 12 -0.58 2.08 11.03
CA MET A 12 -0.52 3.53 11.21
C MET A 12 -0.12 4.30 9.94
N GLY A 13 0.40 3.62 8.93
CA GLY A 13 1.01 4.25 7.76
C GLY A 13 2.40 4.86 8.05
N GLY A 14 2.84 5.76 7.16
CA GLY A 14 4.17 6.39 7.22
C GLY A 14 4.34 7.37 8.39
N ARG A 15 3.88 8.62 8.24
CA ARG A 15 4.11 9.70 9.21
C ARG A 15 3.63 9.41 10.64
N PRO A 16 2.43 8.83 10.86
CA PRO A 16 2.02 8.47 12.21
C PRO A 16 2.90 7.35 12.80
N GLY A 17 3.37 6.41 11.95
CA GLY A 17 4.31 5.37 12.33
C GLY A 17 5.69 5.94 12.71
N GLU A 18 6.21 6.88 11.94
CA GLU A 18 7.47 7.59 12.23
C GLU A 18 7.41 8.30 13.58
N TYR A 19 6.31 9.04 13.82
CA TYR A 19 6.10 9.71 15.09
C TYR A 19 6.12 8.75 16.29
N LEU A 20 5.43 7.60 16.18
CA LEU A 20 5.44 6.59 17.23
C LEU A 20 6.83 5.97 17.42
N MET A 21 7.50 5.61 16.33
CA MET A 21 8.83 5.00 16.32
C MET A 21 9.88 5.91 16.98
N HIS A 22 9.80 7.22 16.73
CA HIS A 22 10.62 8.21 17.41
C HIS A 22 10.36 8.23 18.93
N ARG A 23 9.09 8.19 19.37
CA ARG A 23 8.75 8.16 20.80
C ARG A 23 9.19 6.88 21.52
N LEU A 24 9.30 5.77 20.79
CA LEU A 24 9.77 4.49 21.30
C LEU A 24 11.30 4.35 21.31
N GLY A 25 12.05 5.40 20.92
CA GLY A 25 13.51 5.35 20.85
C GLY A 25 14.06 4.53 19.67
N MET A 26 13.23 4.28 18.66
CA MET A 26 13.56 3.51 17.46
C MET A 26 13.34 4.37 16.20
N PRO A 27 14.10 5.45 15.97
CA PRO A 27 13.79 6.39 14.89
C PRO A 27 13.85 5.72 13.51
N VAL A 28 12.73 5.76 12.78
CA VAL A 28 12.59 5.27 11.40
C VAL A 28 11.71 6.26 10.64
N SER A 29 12.18 6.75 9.49
CA SER A 29 11.46 7.75 8.69
C SER A 29 10.19 7.19 8.05
N ASP A 30 9.21 8.04 7.76
CA ASP A 30 8.00 7.67 7.02
C ASP A 30 8.33 6.95 5.70
N ASP A 31 9.31 7.44 4.96
CA ASP A 31 9.79 6.84 3.70
C ASP A 31 10.33 5.43 3.90
N THR A 32 11.01 5.17 5.02
CA THR A 32 11.55 3.84 5.32
C THR A 32 10.42 2.88 5.68
N ILE A 33 9.43 3.34 6.45
CA ILE A 33 8.22 2.56 6.76
C ILE A 33 7.47 2.21 5.47
N LEU A 34 7.18 3.21 4.63
CA LEU A 34 6.45 3.00 3.37
C LEU A 34 7.21 2.09 2.40
N ARG A 35 8.54 2.21 2.34
CA ARG A 35 9.38 1.33 1.53
C ARG A 35 9.35 -0.11 2.05
N GLN A 36 9.35 -0.31 3.36
CA GLN A 36 9.24 -1.65 3.95
C GLN A 36 7.88 -2.28 3.60
N LEU A 37 6.78 -1.54 3.78
CA LEU A 37 5.44 -2.02 3.43
C LEU A 37 5.30 -2.41 1.96
N LYS A 38 5.90 -1.64 1.05
CA LYS A 38 5.91 -1.95 -0.38
C LYS A 38 6.73 -3.20 -0.73
N ARG A 39 7.80 -3.47 0.02
CA ARG A 39 8.61 -4.69 -0.17
C ARG A 39 7.90 -5.93 0.35
N ASP A 40 7.20 -5.80 1.48
CA ASP A 40 6.51 -6.91 2.14
C ASP A 40 5.18 -7.27 1.45
N ASN A 41 4.66 -6.38 0.61
CA ASN A 41 3.49 -6.62 -0.22
C ASN A 41 3.86 -6.51 -1.71
N PRO A 42 4.61 -7.50 -2.27
CA PRO A 42 4.79 -7.56 -3.70
C PRO A 42 3.40 -7.63 -4.34
N ALA A 43 3.14 -6.77 -5.33
CA ALA A 43 1.86 -6.73 -6.03
C ALA A 43 1.44 -8.17 -6.36
N SER A 44 0.37 -8.63 -5.70
CA SER A 44 -0.21 -9.93 -5.95
C SER A 44 -0.84 -9.84 -7.34
N ILE A 45 -0.07 -10.16 -8.37
CA ILE A 45 -0.64 -10.46 -9.68
C ILE A 45 -1.46 -11.72 -9.45
N GLN A 46 -2.77 -11.56 -9.29
CA GLN A 46 -3.68 -12.69 -9.22
C GLN A 46 -3.62 -13.40 -10.57
N LYS A 47 -3.07 -14.62 -10.58
CA LYS A 47 -3.01 -15.48 -11.76
C LYS A 47 -4.31 -16.26 -12.00
N ASP A 48 -5.26 -16.15 -11.07
CA ASP A 48 -6.55 -16.81 -11.17
C ASP A 48 -7.46 -16.09 -12.16
N THR A 49 -8.39 -16.83 -12.75
CA THR A 49 -9.42 -16.27 -13.62
C THR A 49 -10.36 -15.36 -12.82
N ILE A 50 -10.38 -14.07 -13.16
CA ILE A 50 -11.31 -13.09 -12.61
C ILE A 50 -12.66 -13.25 -13.31
N ARG A 51 -13.73 -13.47 -12.56
CA ARG A 51 -15.08 -13.65 -13.13
C ARG A 51 -15.85 -12.34 -13.26
N VAL A 52 -15.69 -11.46 -12.26
CA VAL A 52 -16.35 -10.15 -12.23
C VAL A 52 -15.30 -9.08 -11.94
N VAL A 53 -15.06 -8.24 -12.95
CA VAL A 53 -14.08 -7.15 -12.88
C VAL A 53 -14.78 -5.80 -12.74
N GLY A 54 -14.29 -4.99 -11.81
CA GLY A 54 -14.56 -3.56 -11.73
C GLY A 54 -13.40 -2.80 -12.36
N ILE A 55 -13.72 -1.84 -13.23
CA ILE A 55 -12.76 -0.95 -13.88
C ILE A 55 -13.18 0.48 -13.54
N ASP A 56 -12.23 1.27 -13.03
CA ASP A 56 -12.44 2.67 -12.70
C ASP A 56 -11.19 3.50 -13.04
N ASP A 57 -11.36 4.80 -13.27
CA ASP A 57 -10.26 5.71 -13.58
C ASP A 57 -9.96 6.60 -12.37
N TRP A 58 -8.67 6.79 -12.09
CA TRP A 58 -8.19 7.64 -11.00
C TRP A 58 -7.22 8.70 -11.52
N SER A 59 -7.01 9.76 -10.73
CA SER A 59 -6.03 10.81 -11.05
C SER A 59 -5.09 11.10 -9.88
N TRP A 60 -3.79 11.19 -10.18
CA TRP A 60 -2.76 11.63 -9.26
C TRP A 60 -2.53 13.13 -9.37
N ARG A 61 -2.43 13.82 -8.23
CA ARG A 61 -2.11 15.25 -8.12
C ARG A 61 -2.89 16.11 -9.10
N HIS A 62 -4.13 16.42 -8.73
CA HIS A 62 -4.96 17.42 -9.42
C HIS A 62 -4.97 17.22 -10.94
N SER A 63 -5.38 16.03 -11.38
CA SER A 63 -5.63 15.75 -12.81
C SER A 63 -4.38 15.71 -13.71
N SER A 64 -3.16 15.72 -13.16
CA SER A 64 -1.93 15.76 -13.96
C SER A 64 -1.49 14.39 -14.49
N ARG A 65 -1.94 13.31 -13.87
CA ARG A 65 -1.66 11.93 -14.32
C ARG A 65 -2.86 11.05 -14.03
N TYR A 66 -3.36 10.37 -15.05
CA TYR A 66 -4.46 9.43 -14.93
C TYR A 66 -3.94 7.99 -14.92
N GLY A 67 -4.71 7.10 -14.32
CA GLY A 67 -4.49 5.65 -14.36
C GLY A 67 -5.83 4.93 -14.27
N THR A 68 -5.82 3.65 -14.61
CA THR A 68 -7.01 2.79 -14.57
C THR A 68 -6.78 1.72 -13.53
N ILE A 69 -7.68 1.61 -12.56
CA ILE A 69 -7.63 0.57 -11.55
C ILE A 69 -8.56 -0.59 -11.95
N MET A 70 -8.03 -1.81 -11.85
CA MET A 70 -8.77 -3.04 -12.06
C MET A 70 -8.92 -3.79 -10.73
N VAL A 71 -10.15 -4.14 -10.38
CA VAL A 71 -10.49 -4.80 -9.10
C VAL A 71 -11.29 -6.07 -9.38
N ASP A 72 -10.92 -7.16 -8.72
CA ASP A 72 -11.77 -8.35 -8.61
C ASP A 72 -12.88 -8.03 -7.60
N LEU A 73 -14.10 -7.88 -8.10
CA LEU A 73 -15.26 -7.50 -7.29
C LEU A 73 -15.78 -8.65 -6.42
N GLU A 74 -15.47 -9.91 -6.74
CA GLU A 74 -15.85 -11.04 -5.89
C GLU A 74 -14.91 -11.17 -4.69
N ARG A 75 -13.61 -10.89 -4.90
CA ARG A 75 -12.56 -11.03 -3.86
C ARG A 75 -12.26 -9.74 -3.10
N HIS A 76 -12.85 -8.61 -3.54
CA HIS A 76 -12.56 -7.27 -3.02
C HIS A 76 -11.05 -6.95 -3.01
N SER A 77 -10.35 -7.32 -4.08
CA SER A 77 -8.90 -7.20 -4.18
C SER A 77 -8.48 -6.50 -5.48
N VAL A 78 -7.47 -5.64 -5.37
CA VAL A 78 -6.86 -4.97 -6.53
C VAL A 78 -6.09 -5.98 -7.37
N VAL A 79 -6.31 -5.94 -8.67
CA VAL A 79 -5.64 -6.76 -9.68
C VAL A 79 -4.51 -5.97 -10.33
N ASP A 80 -4.79 -4.74 -10.74
CA ASP A 80 -3.83 -3.84 -11.41
C ASP A 80 -4.20 -2.35 -11.22
N VAL A 81 -3.23 -1.43 -11.37
CA VAL A 81 -3.38 0.04 -11.15
C VAL A 81 -2.59 0.89 -12.13
#